data_AF-A0A844Y5R7-F1
#
_entry.id   AF-A0A844Y5R7-F1
#
_cell.length_a   1.000
_cell.length_b   1.000
_cell.length_c   1.000
_cell.angle_alpha   90.00
_cell.angle_beta   90.00
_cell.angle_gamma   90.00
#
_symmetry.space_group_name_H-M   'P 1'
#
loop_
_entity.id
_entity.type
_entity.pdbx_description
1 polymer ?
#
loop_
_entity_poly.entity_id
_entity_poly.type
_entity_poly.pdbx_seq_one_letter_code
_entity_poly.pdbx_strand_id
1 'polypeptide(L)'
;MRTITTWAGLHSEIETGAANNLAALRDRLSGSSDQPLNELCLVVLVELGDRFSDIEGVLQHTLHPPPWEYVDCAGGWFELVLVTGDDGFGYVVLVPDQAAIDPEILEYCRSLTS
;
A
#
# COMPACT_ATOMS: atom_id res chain seq x y z
N MET A 1 -11.54 -1.69 3.59
CA MET A 1 -10.48 -1.20 2.70
C MET A 1 -10.59 0.29 2.54
N ARG A 2 -9.45 0.97 2.69
CA ARG A 2 -9.38 2.42 2.54
C ARG A 2 -8.38 2.80 1.46
N THR A 3 -8.74 3.79 0.66
CA THR A 3 -7.84 4.36 -0.36
C THR A 3 -7.54 5.82 -0.06
N ILE A 4 -6.29 6.22 -0.30
CA ILE A 4 -5.82 7.60 -0.13
C ILE A 4 -5.32 8.10 -1.48
N THR A 5 -5.93 9.17 -1.95
CA THR A 5 -5.68 9.79 -3.26
C THR A 5 -5.17 11.23 -3.14
N THR A 6 -5.04 11.75 -1.92
CA THR A 6 -4.64 13.14 -1.67
C THR A 6 -3.55 13.22 -0.62
N TRP A 7 -2.68 14.23 -0.75
CA TRP A 7 -1.68 14.56 0.26
C TRP A 7 -2.30 14.82 1.64
N ALA A 8 -3.41 15.57 1.69
CA ALA A 8 -4.10 15.85 2.94
C ALA A 8 -4.60 14.57 3.63
N GLY A 9 -5.15 13.62 2.86
CA GLY A 9 -5.52 12.31 3.39
C GLY A 9 -4.32 11.54 3.92
N LEU A 10 -3.21 11.53 3.17
CA LEU A 10 -1.97 10.86 3.60
C LEU A 10 -1.44 11.43 4.92
N HIS A 11 -1.41 12.77 5.05
CA HIS A 11 -1.00 13.43 6.29
C HIS A 11 -1.93 13.10 7.47
N SER A 12 -3.24 13.11 7.25
CA SER A 12 -4.22 12.76 8.28
C SER A 12 -3.99 11.34 8.80
N GLU A 13 -3.72 10.38 7.91
CA GLU A 13 -3.50 8.98 8.31
C GLU A 13 -2.19 8.83 9.12
N ILE A 14 -1.12 9.51 8.70
CA ILE A 14 0.15 9.57 9.46
C ILE A 14 -0.08 10.11 10.88
N GLU A 15 -0.85 11.20 11.03
CA GLU A 15 -1.15 11.80 12.33
C GLU A 15 -2.01 10.90 13.23
N THR A 16 -2.92 10.12 12.64
CA THR A 16 -3.76 9.16 13.40
C THR A 16 -3.02 7.89 13.82
N GLY A 17 -1.76 7.72 13.41
CA GLY A 17 -0.90 6.59 13.82
C GLY A 17 -0.92 5.40 12.87
N ALA A 18 -1.41 5.57 11.64
CA ALA A 18 -1.25 4.57 10.59
C ALA A 18 0.23 4.54 10.14
N ALA A 19 1.03 3.70 10.82
CA ALA A 19 2.34 3.19 10.41
C ALA A 19 3.50 4.19 10.16
N ASN A 20 4.69 3.81 10.63
CA ASN A 20 5.95 4.41 10.18
C ASN A 20 6.13 4.35 8.63
N ASN A 21 5.50 3.37 7.97
CA ASN A 21 5.59 3.18 6.53
C ASN A 21 4.89 4.30 5.73
N LEU A 22 3.79 4.88 6.24
CA LEU A 22 3.17 6.04 5.58
C LEU A 22 4.06 7.28 5.64
N ALA A 23 4.75 7.50 6.77
CA ALA A 23 5.72 8.59 6.87
C ALA A 23 6.92 8.39 5.93
N ALA A 24 7.44 7.16 5.85
CA ALA A 24 8.51 6.81 4.90
C ALA A 24 8.06 6.94 3.43
N LEU A 25 6.80 6.60 3.11
CA LEU A 25 6.20 6.84 1.80
C LEU A 25 6.14 8.32 1.47
N ARG A 26 5.59 9.14 2.37
CA ARG A 26 5.56 10.61 2.21
C ARG A 26 6.96 11.16 1.95
N ASP A 27 7.96 10.71 2.71
CA ASP A 27 9.33 11.22 2.58
C ASP A 27 9.94 10.86 1.21
N ARG A 28 9.68 9.65 0.70
CA ARG A 28 10.08 9.25 -0.66
C ARG A 28 9.40 10.10 -1.75
N LEU A 29 8.13 10.42 -1.58
CA LEU A 29 7.34 11.18 -2.56
C LEU A 29 7.50 12.70 -2.41
N SER A 30 8.20 13.19 -1.37
CA SER A 30 8.31 14.62 -1.05
C SER A 30 8.88 15.47 -2.20
N GLY A 31 9.77 14.90 -3.01
CA GLY A 31 10.34 15.52 -4.21
C GLY A 31 9.34 15.81 -5.33
N SER A 32 8.15 15.22 -5.27
CA SER A 32 7.04 15.38 -6.23
C SER A 32 5.78 15.92 -5.56
N SER A 33 5.92 16.53 -4.38
CA SER A 33 4.79 17.05 -3.58
C SER A 33 4.03 18.22 -4.23
N ASP A 34 4.55 18.78 -5.31
CA ASP A 34 3.89 19.76 -6.17
C ASP A 34 2.84 19.14 -7.11
N GLN A 35 2.90 17.83 -7.34
CA GLN A 35 1.92 17.08 -8.13
C GLN A 35 0.81 16.51 -7.24
N PRO A 36 -0.42 16.35 -7.73
CA PRO A 36 -1.47 15.64 -7.01
C PRO A 36 -1.04 14.20 -6.67
N LEU A 37 -1.31 13.74 -5.44
CA LEU A 37 -0.91 12.39 -5.02
C LEU A 37 -1.48 11.31 -5.96
N ASN A 38 -2.72 11.47 -6.44
CA ASN A 38 -3.36 10.54 -7.38
C ASN A 38 -2.76 10.52 -8.80
N GLU A 39 -1.84 11.43 -9.13
CA GLU A 39 -1.02 11.33 -10.35
C GLU A 39 0.27 10.52 -10.10
N LEU A 40 0.71 10.41 -8.84
CA LEU A 40 1.89 9.65 -8.44
C LEU A 40 1.54 8.22 -8.00
N CYS A 41 0.54 8.08 -7.13
CA CYS A 41 0.12 6.78 -6.63
C CYS A 41 -1.29 6.75 -6.03
N LEU A 42 -1.82 5.53 -5.92
CA LEU A 42 -2.95 5.21 -5.05
C LEU A 42 -2.43 4.43 -3.84
N VAL A 43 -2.61 4.97 -2.64
CA VAL A 43 -2.29 4.24 -1.41
C VAL A 43 -3.52 3.45 -0.97
N VAL A 44 -3.34 2.16 -0.71
CA VAL A 44 -4.39 1.23 -0.28
C VAL A 44 -4.03 0.72 1.11
N LEU A 45 -4.88 1.01 2.10
CA LEU A 45 -4.77 0.46 3.45
C LEU A 45 -5.71 -0.74 3.59
N VAL A 46 -5.14 -1.90 3.87
CA VAL A 46 -5.90 -3.12 4.18
C VAL A 46 -6.42 -3.04 5.61
N GLU A 47 -7.72 -3.20 5.75
CA GLU A 47 -8.46 -3.16 7.00
C GLU A 47 -8.99 -4.56 7.37
N LEU A 48 -9.50 -4.69 8.60
CA LEU A 48 -10.08 -5.94 9.08
C LEU A 48 -11.29 -6.32 8.23
N GLY A 49 -11.31 -7.56 7.75
CA GLY A 49 -12.40 -8.11 6.94
C GLY A 49 -12.22 -7.96 5.42
N ASP A 50 -11.19 -7.24 4.98
CA ASP A 50 -10.81 -7.18 3.56
C ASP A 50 -10.25 -8.53 3.09
N ARG A 51 -10.51 -8.85 1.81
CA ARG A 51 -10.08 -10.08 1.15
C ARG A 51 -9.19 -9.76 -0.04
N PHE A 52 -8.52 -10.78 -0.59
CA PHE A 52 -7.76 -10.63 -1.83
C PHE A 52 -8.57 -10.08 -2.99
N SER A 53 -9.82 -10.51 -3.15
CA SER A 53 -10.71 -10.01 -4.20
C SER A 53 -10.95 -8.51 -4.11
N ASP A 54 -10.92 -7.95 -2.90
CA ASP A 54 -11.09 -6.52 -2.71
C ASP A 54 -9.82 -5.78 -3.13
N ILE A 55 -8.63 -6.33 -2.85
CA ILE A 55 -7.34 -5.77 -3.24
C ILE A 55 -7.23 -5.80 -4.77
N GLU A 56 -7.45 -6.96 -5.38
CA GLU A 56 -7.46 -7.13 -6.85
C GLU A 56 -8.47 -6.19 -7.51
N GLY A 57 -9.65 -6.00 -6.89
CA GLY A 57 -10.67 -5.07 -7.34
C GLY A 57 -10.20 -3.61 -7.34
N VAL A 58 -9.36 -3.20 -6.39
CA VAL A 58 -8.79 -1.83 -6.37
C VAL A 58 -7.62 -1.69 -7.33
N LEU A 59 -6.75 -2.68 -7.40
CA LEU A 59 -5.56 -2.68 -8.26
C LEU A 59 -5.91 -2.87 -9.75
N GLN A 60 -7.08 -3.41 -10.04
CA GLN A 60 -7.45 -3.90 -11.37
C GLN A 60 -6.40 -4.87 -11.93
N HIS A 61 -5.78 -5.66 -11.03
CA HIS A 61 -4.68 -6.57 -11.34
C HIS A 61 -4.76 -7.82 -10.47
N THR A 62 -4.33 -8.96 -11.02
CA THR A 62 -4.26 -10.22 -10.28
C THR A 62 -3.02 -10.23 -9.39
N LEU A 63 -3.14 -10.81 -8.19
CA LEU A 63 -1.99 -10.96 -7.28
C LEU A 63 -1.15 -12.22 -7.58
N HIS A 64 -1.61 -13.07 -8.49
CA HIS A 64 -0.87 -14.25 -8.93
C HIS A 64 -0.71 -14.29 -10.45
N PRO A 65 0.55 -14.36 -10.97
CA PRO A 65 1.81 -14.29 -10.22
C PRO A 65 2.00 -12.94 -9.49
N PRO A 66 2.85 -12.86 -8.44
CA PRO A 66 3.04 -11.62 -7.69
C PRO A 66 3.48 -10.47 -8.60
N PRO A 67 2.73 -9.36 -8.65
CA PRO A 67 2.99 -8.28 -9.61
C PRO A 67 3.94 -7.20 -9.08
N TRP A 68 4.45 -7.35 -7.86
CA TRP A 68 5.13 -6.29 -7.13
C TRP A 68 6.54 -6.00 -7.64
N GLU A 69 6.88 -4.72 -7.72
CA GLU A 69 8.24 -4.26 -7.99
C GLU A 69 9.06 -4.06 -6.71
N TYR A 70 8.38 -3.77 -5.61
CA TYR A 70 8.98 -3.60 -4.30
C TYR A 70 8.09 -4.20 -3.22
N VAL A 71 8.74 -4.87 -2.27
CA VAL A 71 8.11 -5.48 -1.11
C VAL A 71 9.01 -5.23 0.10
N ASP A 72 8.42 -4.76 1.20
CA ASP A 72 9.11 -4.56 2.48
C ASP A 72 8.22 -4.97 3.65
N CYS A 73 8.85 -5.32 4.76
CA CYS A 73 8.20 -5.63 6.02
C CYS A 73 8.96 -4.94 7.16
N ALA A 74 8.43 -3.78 7.58
CA ALA A 74 9.03 -2.96 8.62
C ALA A 74 7.95 -2.35 9.52
N GLY A 75 8.27 -2.19 10.80
CA GLY A 75 7.41 -1.48 11.75
C GLY A 75 6.04 -2.14 12.00
N GLY A 76 5.89 -3.44 11.74
CA GLY A 76 4.62 -4.17 11.89
C GLY A 76 3.68 -4.03 10.69
N TRP A 77 4.22 -3.68 9.52
CA TRP A 77 3.47 -3.49 8.29
C TRP A 77 4.23 -4.07 7.10
N PHE A 78 3.49 -4.69 6.19
CA PHE A 78 3.95 -4.99 4.85
C PHE A 78 3.65 -3.79 3.94
N GLU A 79 4.62 -3.44 3.10
CA GLU A 79 4.46 -2.48 2.02
C GLU A 79 4.71 -3.19 0.69
N LEU A 80 3.72 -3.15 -0.19
CA LEU A 80 3.77 -3.74 -1.52
C LEU A 80 3.57 -2.64 -2.55
N VAL A 81 4.50 -2.49 -3.50
CA VAL A 81 4.43 -1.48 -4.54
C VAL A 81 4.34 -2.14 -5.90
N LEU A 82 3.36 -1.69 -6.69
CA LEU A 82 3.17 -2.05 -8.08
C LEU A 82 3.19 -0.75 -8.89
N VAL A 83 4.13 -0.58 -9.81
CA VAL A 83 4.10 0.53 -10.78
C VAL A 83 3.36 0.05 -12.02
N THR A 84 2.43 0.87 -12.51
CA THR A 84 1.66 0.55 -13.71
C THR A 84 1.98 1.56 -14.80
N GLY A 85 2.75 1.14 -15.80
CA GLY A 85 3.03 1.94 -16.99
C GLY A 85 4.23 2.86 -16.86
N ASP A 86 4.54 3.54 -17.96
CA ASP A 86 5.74 4.35 -18.12
C ASP A 86 5.63 5.75 -17.49
N ASP A 87 4.43 6.16 -17.07
CA ASP A 87 4.18 7.45 -16.43
C ASP A 87 4.61 7.48 -14.95
N GLY A 88 4.98 6.33 -14.39
CA GLY A 88 5.46 6.19 -13.02
C GLY A 88 4.34 6.15 -11.98
N PHE A 89 3.06 6.05 -12.40
CA PHE A 89 1.97 5.85 -11.45
C PHE A 89 2.10 4.48 -10.77
N GLY A 90 1.91 4.43 -9.45
CA GLY A 90 1.95 3.18 -8.70
C GLY A 90 0.80 2.96 -7.72
N TYR A 91 0.58 1.71 -7.36
CA TYR A 91 -0.20 1.31 -6.21
C TYR A 91 0.74 1.03 -5.05
N VAL A 92 0.41 1.57 -3.87
CA VAL A 92 1.12 1.26 -2.62
C VAL A 92 0.14 0.61 -1.67
N VAL A 93 0.23 -0.71 -1.51
CA VAL A 93 -0.62 -1.49 -0.62
C VAL A 93 0.08 -1.68 0.71
N LEU A 94 -0.58 -1.25 1.78
CA LEU A 94 -0.10 -1.39 3.15
C LEU A 94 -0.98 -2.36 3.92
N VAL A 95 -0.35 -3.42 4.42
CA VAL A 95 -1.01 -4.48 5.18
C VAL A 95 -0.46 -4.50 6.61
N PRO A 96 -1.30 -4.29 7.64
CA PRO A 96 -0.82 -4.42 9.01
C PRO A 96 -0.50 -5.89 9.33
N ASP A 97 0.69 -6.18 9.85
CA ASP A 97 1.11 -7.52 10.28
C ASP A 97 0.53 -7.84 11.67
N GLN A 98 -0.79 -8.07 11.71
CA GLN A 98 -1.51 -8.40 12.93
C GLN A 98 -2.52 -9.51 12.68
N ALA A 99 -2.77 -10.33 13.70
CA ALA A 99 -3.62 -11.53 13.60
C ALA A 99 -5.10 -11.28 13.23
N ALA A 100 -5.56 -10.03 13.28
CA ALA A 100 -6.92 -9.65 12.89
C ALA A 100 -7.09 -9.44 11.38
N ILE A 101 -5.99 -9.34 10.62
CA ILE A 101 -6.01 -9.34 9.15
C ILE A 101 -6.23 -10.77 8.66
N ASP A 102 -6.88 -10.89 7.51
CA ASP A 102 -7.14 -12.18 6.88
C ASP A 102 -5.84 -13.01 6.78
N PRO A 103 -5.81 -14.24 7.32
CA PRO A 103 -4.64 -15.10 7.29
C PRO A 103 -4.08 -15.36 5.89
N GLU A 104 -4.93 -15.40 4.87
CA GLU A 104 -4.52 -15.63 3.47
C GLU A 104 -3.67 -14.45 2.98
N ILE A 105 -4.08 -13.22 3.30
CA ILE A 105 -3.33 -12.00 2.96
C ILE A 105 -1.98 -11.99 3.68
N LEU A 106 -1.96 -12.33 4.97
CA LEU A 106 -0.71 -12.37 5.76
C LEU A 106 0.26 -13.44 5.26
N GLU A 107 -0.24 -14.64 4.95
CA GLU A 107 0.59 -15.73 4.41
C GLU A 107 1.22 -15.35 3.08
N TYR A 108 0.45 -14.74 2.18
CA TYR A 108 0.96 -14.19 0.93
C TYR A 108 2.03 -13.14 1.16
N CYS A 109 1.76 -12.12 2.00
CA CYS A 109 2.75 -11.07 2.27
C CYS A 109 4.06 -11.65 2.82
N ARG A 110 3.99 -12.62 3.73
CA ARG A 110 5.17 -13.31 4.29
C ARG A 110 5.91 -14.14 3.26
N SER A 111 5.20 -14.75 2.31
CA SER A 111 5.83 -15.50 1.22
C SER A 111 6.68 -14.61 0.28
N LEU A 112 6.41 -13.30 0.26
CA LEU A 112 7.11 -12.33 -0.58
C LEU A 112 8.32 -11.69 0.11
N THR A 113 8.41 -11.76 1.43
CA THR A 113 9.48 -11.15 2.24
C THR A 113 10.47 -12.18 2.80
N SER A 114 10.37 -13.43 2.36
CA SER A 114 11.19 -14.59 2.79
C SER A 114 12.63 -14.56 2.27
#